data_AF-A0A166BLE2-F1
#
_entry.id   AF-A0A166BLE2-F1
#
_cell.length_a   1.000
_cell.length_b   1.000
_cell.length_c   1.000
_cell.angle_alpha   90.00
_cell.angle_beta   90.00
_cell.angle_gamma   90.00
#
_symmetry.space_group_name_H-M   'P 1'
#
loop_
_entity.id
_entity.type
_entity.pdbx_description
1 polymer ?
#
loop_
_entity_poly.entity_id
_entity_poly.type
_entity_poly.pdbx_seq_one_letter_code
_entity_poly.pdbx_strand_id
1 'polypeptide(L)'
;WDGLLIAQRLRTLPSNYTLPLLIPEIEFNLRGAIYDPYVRRVMWEGIMGRWKGEVQQWLSCPSPEPAFAAAGNAGMLQTVMGMFRRSRNVAGETDDDLICPYAWAKPINAMNCDFIFPKALDEHPYRARYHEADHFGHDMCSKTEHEDEAHVDGAPYLELDTPEYAGRIRDEFVIEKLIAQGGIRLAGVLNFLFADEG
;
A
#
# COMPACT_ATOMS: atom_id res chain seq x y z
N TRP A 1 -5.89 7.59 -8.67
CA TRP A 1 -5.69 8.65 -7.65
C TRP A 1 -4.19 8.94 -7.53
N ASP A 2 -3.42 7.92 -7.17
CA ASP A 2 -1.96 7.79 -7.34
C ASP A 2 -1.36 8.34 -8.65
N GLY A 3 -1.99 8.07 -9.81
CA GLY A 3 -1.50 8.55 -11.10
C GLY A 3 -1.37 10.08 -11.21
N LEU A 4 -2.30 10.84 -10.59
CA LEU A 4 -2.25 12.30 -10.56
C LEU A 4 -1.13 12.81 -9.65
N LEU A 5 -0.92 12.16 -8.50
CA LEU A 5 0.18 12.48 -7.58
C LEU A 5 1.54 12.26 -8.26
N ILE A 6 1.73 11.12 -8.93
CA ILE A 6 2.97 10.85 -9.68
C ILE A 6 3.15 11.88 -10.80
N ALA A 7 2.10 12.17 -11.58
CA ALA A 7 2.18 13.15 -12.65
C ALA A 7 2.48 14.57 -12.14
N GLN A 8 1.96 14.94 -10.96
CA GLN A 8 2.30 16.18 -10.27
C GLN A 8 3.79 16.18 -9.87
N ARG A 9 4.33 15.05 -9.39
CA ARG A 9 5.76 14.92 -9.10
C ARG A 9 6.62 15.10 -10.34
N LEU A 10 6.30 14.41 -11.43
CA LEU A 10 7.07 14.49 -12.66
C LEU A 10 7.19 15.93 -13.18
N ARG A 11 6.15 16.75 -13.00
CA ARG A 11 6.14 18.16 -13.43
C ARG A 11 6.80 19.12 -12.44
N THR A 12 6.79 18.82 -11.15
CA THR A 12 7.31 19.72 -10.10
C THR A 12 8.75 19.41 -9.69
N LEU A 13 9.28 18.27 -10.11
CA LEU A 13 10.64 17.89 -9.77
C LEU A 13 11.69 18.79 -10.43
N PRO A 14 12.64 19.34 -9.65
CA PRO A 14 13.74 20.10 -10.21
C PRO A 14 14.67 19.17 -11.00
N SER A 15 15.28 19.70 -12.06
CA SER A 15 16.23 18.97 -12.91
C SER A 15 17.59 18.69 -12.25
N ASN A 16 17.67 18.71 -10.92
CA ASN A 16 18.92 18.60 -10.15
C ASN A 16 19.45 17.15 -10.03
N TYR A 17 18.78 16.19 -10.64
CA TYR A 17 19.18 14.78 -10.64
C TYR A 17 20.04 14.47 -11.87
N THR A 18 21.24 15.05 -11.92
CA THR A 18 22.19 14.84 -13.04
C THR A 18 23.23 13.76 -12.77
N LEU A 19 23.34 13.29 -11.52
CA LEU A 19 24.25 12.21 -11.16
C LEU A 19 23.81 10.88 -11.79
N PRO A 20 24.71 10.16 -12.48
CA PRO A 20 24.38 8.90 -13.13
C PRO A 20 24.13 7.80 -12.09
N LEU A 21 23.21 6.89 -12.39
CA LEU A 21 23.04 5.70 -11.56
C LEU A 21 24.26 4.78 -11.68
N LEU A 22 24.52 3.99 -10.62
CA LEU A 22 25.66 3.07 -10.54
C LEU A 22 25.55 1.87 -11.49
N ILE A 23 24.36 1.63 -12.08
CA ILE A 23 24.08 0.52 -12.98
C ILE A 23 23.99 1.08 -14.41
N PRO A 24 25.03 0.90 -15.25
CA PRO A 24 25.11 1.50 -16.59
C PRO A 24 23.95 1.11 -17.51
N GLU A 25 23.45 -0.13 -17.39
CA GLU A 25 22.34 -0.65 -18.20
C GLU A 25 21.04 0.10 -17.90
N ILE A 26 20.78 0.40 -16.62
CA ILE A 26 19.62 1.17 -16.20
C ILE A 26 19.79 2.64 -16.61
N GLU A 27 20.97 3.21 -16.40
CA GLU A 27 21.27 4.60 -16.79
C GLU A 27 21.04 4.82 -18.29
N PHE A 28 21.45 3.89 -19.15
CA PHE A 28 21.25 3.98 -20.59
C PHE A 28 19.76 4.04 -20.98
N ASN A 29 18.92 3.20 -20.36
CA ASN A 29 17.50 3.11 -20.68
C ASN A 29 16.66 4.23 -20.03
N LEU A 30 17.16 4.88 -18.98
CA LEU A 30 16.44 5.98 -18.32
C LEU A 30 16.66 7.33 -19.00
N ARG A 31 17.81 7.56 -19.64
CA ARG A 31 18.11 8.86 -20.26
C ARG A 31 17.07 9.25 -21.31
N GLY A 32 16.44 10.41 -21.09
CA GLY A 32 15.42 10.94 -22.00
C GLY A 32 14.00 10.40 -21.74
N ALA A 33 13.82 9.47 -20.80
CA ALA A 33 12.51 9.04 -20.36
C ALA A 33 11.84 10.09 -19.46
N ILE A 34 10.51 10.20 -19.51
CA ILE A 34 9.75 11.15 -18.68
C ILE A 34 9.89 10.88 -17.18
N TYR A 35 10.22 9.65 -16.80
CA TYR A 35 10.40 9.22 -15.41
C TYR A 35 11.84 9.39 -14.90
N ASP A 36 12.79 9.78 -15.75
CA ASP A 36 14.23 9.83 -15.40
C ASP A 36 14.49 10.62 -14.10
N PRO A 37 14.03 11.88 -13.96
CA PRO A 37 14.29 12.66 -12.75
C PRO A 37 13.64 12.03 -11.50
N TYR A 38 12.48 11.39 -11.68
CA TYR A 38 11.75 10.75 -10.59
C TYR A 38 12.42 9.47 -10.11
N VAL A 39 12.85 8.61 -11.03
CA VAL A 39 13.60 7.39 -10.69
C VAL A 39 14.90 7.75 -9.99
N ARG A 40 15.65 8.75 -10.49
CA ARG A 40 16.88 9.19 -9.84
C ARG A 40 16.63 9.74 -8.44
N ARG A 41 15.55 10.50 -8.23
CA ARG A 41 15.17 10.96 -6.89
C ARG A 41 14.91 9.80 -5.93
N VAL A 42 14.14 8.80 -6.36
CA VAL A 42 13.86 7.60 -5.55
C VAL A 42 15.16 6.87 -5.21
N MET A 43 16.08 6.74 -6.16
CA MET A 43 17.35 6.06 -5.93
C MET A 43 18.28 6.85 -5.00
N TRP A 44 18.51 8.14 -5.26
CA TRP A 44 19.48 8.95 -4.52
C TRP A 44 18.97 9.42 -3.16
N GLU A 45 17.76 9.98 -3.09
CA GLU A 45 17.20 10.50 -1.85
C GLU A 45 16.51 9.42 -1.03
N GLY A 46 15.92 8.43 -1.70
CA GLY A 46 15.25 7.31 -1.06
C GLY A 46 16.21 6.19 -0.70
N ILE A 47 16.52 5.31 -1.65
CA ILE A 47 17.26 4.06 -1.45
C ILE A 47 18.66 4.30 -0.87
N MET A 48 19.43 5.23 -1.44
CA MET A 48 20.80 5.53 -0.98
C MET A 48 20.83 6.55 0.17
N GLY A 49 19.71 7.22 0.43
CA GLY A 49 19.56 8.23 1.46
C GLY A 49 18.69 7.73 2.61
N ARG A 50 17.43 8.17 2.63
CA ARG A 50 16.47 8.00 3.73
C ARG A 50 16.29 6.55 4.18
N TRP A 51 16.30 5.59 3.24
CA TRP A 51 15.97 4.19 3.50
C TRP A 51 17.16 3.26 3.51
N LYS A 52 18.39 3.77 3.42
CA LYS A 52 19.60 2.96 3.29
C LYS A 52 19.71 1.84 4.34
N GLY A 53 19.28 2.09 5.57
CA GLY A 53 19.28 1.10 6.65
C GLY A 53 18.09 0.14 6.66
N GLU A 54 17.03 0.43 5.91
CA GLU A 54 15.79 -0.35 5.88
C GLU A 54 15.70 -1.28 4.67
N VAL A 55 16.37 -0.98 3.56
CA VAL A 55 16.18 -1.68 2.28
C VAL A 55 16.31 -3.20 2.40
N GLN A 56 17.29 -3.69 3.16
CA GLN A 56 17.50 -5.13 3.35
C GLN A 56 16.34 -5.79 4.12
N GLN A 57 15.75 -5.08 5.08
CA GLN A 57 14.66 -5.60 5.89
C GLN A 57 13.33 -5.68 5.12
N TRP A 58 13.19 -4.98 3.99
CA TRP A 58 11.97 -5.00 3.19
C TRP A 58 11.69 -6.35 2.53
N LEU A 59 12.73 -7.17 2.40
CA LEU A 59 12.68 -8.55 1.91
C LEU A 59 12.51 -9.57 3.05
N SER A 60 12.69 -9.18 4.30
CA SER A 60 12.58 -10.09 5.43
C SER A 60 11.13 -10.37 5.78
N CYS A 61 10.80 -11.66 5.92
CA CYS A 61 9.51 -12.10 6.42
C CYS A 61 9.58 -12.41 7.92
N PRO A 62 8.55 -12.04 8.71
CA PRO A 62 8.48 -12.42 10.10
C PRO A 62 8.30 -13.94 10.18
N SER A 63 9.23 -14.63 10.86
CA SER A 63 9.08 -16.07 11.11
C SER A 63 7.78 -16.31 11.91
N PRO A 64 6.95 -17.29 11.54
CA PRO A 64 5.77 -17.62 12.32
C PRO A 64 6.21 -18.00 13.73
N GLU A 65 5.82 -17.22 14.74
CA GLU A 65 6.09 -17.60 16.12
C GLU A 65 5.49 -18.99 16.37
N PRO A 66 6.24 -19.94 16.97
CA PRO A 66 5.69 -21.23 17.32
C PRO A 66 4.52 -20.97 18.27
N ALA A 67 3.32 -21.38 17.86
CA ALA A 67 2.12 -21.30 18.69
C ALA A 67 2.48 -21.87 20.07
N PHE A 68 2.38 -21.01 21.10
CA PHE A 68 2.72 -21.33 22.49
C PHE A 68 2.34 -22.78 22.83
N ALA A 69 3.33 -23.60 23.21
CA ALA A 69 3.08 -24.89 23.80
C ALA A 69 2.18 -24.67 25.02
N ALA A 70 0.92 -25.08 24.91
CA ALA A 70 -0.06 -24.96 25.98
C ALA A 70 0.38 -25.86 27.15
N ALA A 71 1.17 -25.30 28.05
CA ALA A 71 1.49 -25.91 29.33
C ALA A 71 0.31 -25.71 30.30
N GLY A 72 -0.38 -26.81 30.64
CA GLY A 72 -1.04 -26.97 31.94
C GLY A 72 -2.55 -26.76 32.01
N ASN A 73 -3.30 -27.87 32.10
CA ASN A 73 -4.53 -28.07 32.87
C ASN A 73 -5.54 -26.91 33.04
N ALA A 74 -6.14 -26.42 31.95
CA ALA A 74 -7.35 -25.56 31.99
C ALA A 74 -8.45 -26.04 31.01
N GLY A 75 -8.52 -27.36 30.79
CA GLY A 75 -9.06 -28.00 29.59
C GLY A 75 -10.58 -28.04 29.37
N MET A 76 -11.42 -27.16 29.95
CA MET A 76 -12.86 -27.20 29.64
C MET A 76 -13.51 -25.84 29.39
N LEU A 77 -13.12 -24.79 30.11
CA LEU A 77 -13.68 -23.44 29.93
C LEU A 77 -13.03 -22.70 28.74
N GLN A 78 -11.76 -22.98 28.43
CA GLN A 78 -11.09 -22.38 27.27
C GLN A 78 -11.49 -22.99 25.92
N THR A 79 -11.96 -24.25 25.91
CA THR A 79 -12.39 -24.94 24.68
C THR A 79 -13.64 -24.29 24.07
N VAL A 80 -14.57 -23.83 24.91
CA VAL A 80 -15.82 -23.19 24.46
C VAL A 80 -15.57 -21.76 23.96
N MET A 81 -14.68 -20.99 24.61
CA MET A 81 -14.30 -19.65 24.14
C MET A 81 -13.41 -19.69 22.88
N GLY A 82 -12.64 -20.76 22.69
CA GLY A 82 -11.85 -21.02 21.48
C GLY A 82 -12.70 -21.37 20.26
N MET A 83 -13.90 -21.94 20.47
CA MET A 83 -14.83 -22.27 19.38
C MET A 83 -15.50 -21.03 18.78
N PHE A 84 -15.68 -19.97 19.57
CA PHE A 84 -16.17 -18.65 19.11
C PHE A 84 -15.06 -17.71 18.61
N ARG A 85 -13.79 -18.01 18.92
CA ARG A 85 -12.62 -17.33 18.34
C ARG A 85 -11.95 -18.24 17.30
N ARG A 86 -12.62 -18.49 16.18
CA ARG A 86 -11.90 -18.75 14.92
C ARG A 86 -11.21 -17.45 14.47
N SER A 87 -10.25 -16.99 15.25
CA SER A 87 -9.26 -16.04 14.75
C SER A 87 -8.43 -16.84 13.77
N ARG A 88 -8.81 -16.85 12.49
CA ARG A 88 -7.99 -17.43 11.42
C ARG A 88 -6.61 -16.82 11.57
N ASN A 89 -5.58 -17.66 11.64
CA ASN A 89 -4.21 -17.19 11.58
C ASN A 89 -3.91 -16.84 10.13
N VAL A 90 -4.40 -15.68 9.67
CA VAL A 90 -4.28 -15.24 8.27
C VAL A 90 -2.81 -15.16 7.86
N ALA A 91 -1.92 -14.73 8.76
CA ALA A 91 -0.48 -14.73 8.53
C ALA A 91 0.04 -16.15 8.23
N GLY A 92 -0.28 -17.14 9.07
CA GLY A 92 0.12 -18.52 8.84
C GLY A 92 -0.53 -19.21 7.63
N GLU A 93 -1.59 -18.62 7.05
CA GLU A 93 -2.23 -19.11 5.83
C GLU A 93 -1.66 -18.49 4.55
N THR A 94 -1.02 -17.32 4.64
CA THR A 94 -0.65 -16.51 3.46
C THR A 94 0.83 -16.14 3.39
N ASP A 95 1.53 -16.15 4.52
CA ASP A 95 2.95 -15.84 4.63
C ASP A 95 3.78 -17.12 4.79
N ASP A 96 4.93 -17.17 4.13
CA ASP A 96 6.01 -18.12 4.37
C ASP A 96 7.32 -17.38 4.71
N ASP A 97 8.43 -18.13 4.85
CA ASP A 97 9.74 -17.58 5.24
C ASP A 97 10.32 -16.59 4.20
N LEU A 98 9.76 -16.53 2.98
CA LEU A 98 10.31 -15.79 1.85
C LEU A 98 9.31 -14.85 1.17
N ILE A 99 8.04 -15.27 1.04
CA ILE A 99 6.94 -14.51 0.47
C ILE A 99 5.90 -14.31 1.57
N CYS A 100 5.75 -13.07 2.03
CA CYS A 100 4.85 -12.72 3.12
C CYS A 100 3.92 -11.54 2.77
N PRO A 101 2.93 -11.76 1.89
CA PRO A 101 2.02 -10.71 1.43
C PRO A 101 1.20 -10.08 2.56
N TYR A 102 0.83 -10.85 3.59
CA TYR A 102 0.08 -10.32 4.73
C TYR A 102 0.96 -9.42 5.59
N ALA A 103 2.20 -9.83 5.90
CA ALA A 103 3.17 -8.97 6.58
C ALA A 103 3.45 -7.67 5.81
N TRP A 104 3.53 -7.72 4.48
CA TRP A 104 3.73 -6.54 3.64
C TRP A 104 2.50 -5.63 3.58
N ALA A 105 1.30 -6.21 3.51
CA ALA A 105 0.04 -5.47 3.40
C ALA A 105 -0.38 -4.82 4.72
N LYS A 106 -0.10 -5.44 5.87
CA LYS A 106 -0.52 -4.96 7.19
C LYS A 106 -0.17 -3.48 7.47
N PRO A 107 1.09 -3.01 7.31
CA PRO A 107 1.42 -1.61 7.53
C PRO A 107 0.81 -0.68 6.47
N ILE A 108 0.63 -1.15 5.23
CA ILE A 108 0.00 -0.36 4.16
C ILE A 108 -1.49 -0.15 4.46
N ASN A 109 -2.17 -1.21 4.91
CA ASN A 109 -3.55 -1.15 5.34
C ASN A 109 -3.74 -0.23 6.55
N ALA A 110 -2.80 -0.19 7.49
CA ALA A 110 -2.86 0.76 8.61
C ALA A 110 -2.86 2.22 8.14
N MET A 111 -2.13 2.55 7.06
CA MET A 111 -2.12 3.91 6.48
C MET A 111 -3.48 4.30 5.87
N ASN A 112 -4.26 3.33 5.39
CA ASN A 112 -5.62 3.57 4.90
C ASN A 112 -6.49 4.23 5.97
N CYS A 113 -6.39 3.74 7.20
CA CYS A 113 -7.13 4.28 8.34
C CYS A 113 -6.51 5.54 8.94
N ASP A 114 -5.20 5.72 8.81
CA ASP A 114 -4.51 6.88 9.39
C ASP A 114 -4.77 8.16 8.59
N PHE A 115 -4.50 8.14 7.27
CA PHE A 115 -4.56 9.37 6.49
C PHE A 115 -4.87 9.22 5.01
N ILE A 116 -4.74 8.03 4.40
CA ILE A 116 -4.99 7.88 2.96
C ILE A 116 -6.48 8.16 2.65
N PHE A 117 -7.39 7.75 3.54
CA PHE A 117 -8.79 8.15 3.52
C PHE A 117 -9.03 9.27 4.55
N PRO A 118 -9.12 10.54 4.14
CA PRO A 118 -9.35 11.64 5.06
C PRO A 118 -10.70 11.53 5.75
N LYS A 119 -10.74 11.81 7.05
CA LYS A 119 -11.99 11.87 7.84
C LYS A 119 -13.03 12.84 7.29
N ALA A 120 -12.59 13.86 6.56
CA ALA A 120 -13.48 14.80 5.88
C ALA A 120 -14.44 14.12 4.89
N LEU A 121 -14.08 12.93 4.37
CA LEU A 121 -14.98 12.13 3.52
C LEU A 121 -16.17 11.55 4.30
N ASP A 122 -16.04 11.35 5.61
CA ASP A 122 -17.11 10.86 6.49
C ASP A 122 -18.06 11.97 6.97
N GLU A 123 -17.73 13.23 6.67
CA GLU A 123 -18.48 14.41 7.08
C GLU A 123 -19.40 14.93 5.96
N HIS A 124 -20.51 15.57 6.32
CA HIS A 124 -21.38 16.23 5.34
C HIS A 124 -20.66 17.42 4.68
N PRO A 125 -20.75 17.66 3.35
CA PRO A 125 -21.65 17.03 2.38
C PRO A 125 -21.11 15.78 1.68
N TYR A 126 -19.88 15.35 1.98
CA TYR A 126 -19.20 14.25 1.28
C TYR A 126 -19.66 12.86 1.71
N ARG A 127 -20.21 12.74 2.92
CA ARG A 127 -20.82 11.51 3.41
C ARG A 127 -22.03 11.13 2.55
N ALA A 128 -21.84 10.20 1.63
CA ALA A 128 -22.93 9.55 0.91
C ALA A 128 -23.95 8.94 1.91
N ARG A 129 -25.24 9.26 1.76
CA ARG A 129 -26.32 8.64 2.55
C ARG A 129 -26.50 7.18 2.10
N TYR A 130 -25.69 6.27 2.62
CA TYR A 130 -25.96 4.83 2.49
C TYR A 130 -26.97 4.30 3.53
N HIS A 131 -27.64 5.18 4.30
CA HIS A 131 -28.50 4.79 5.42
C HIS A 131 -30.01 4.69 5.12
N GLU A 132 -30.45 4.84 3.87
CA GLU A 132 -31.88 4.86 3.55
C GLU A 132 -32.25 3.89 2.41
N ALA A 133 -31.64 2.69 2.43
CA ALA A 133 -32.02 1.57 1.58
C ALA A 133 -32.29 0.27 2.37
N ASP A 134 -32.57 0.36 3.67
CA ASP A 134 -33.18 -0.74 4.43
C ASP A 134 -34.69 -0.63 4.29
N HIS A 135 -35.22 -1.13 3.17
CA HIS A 135 -36.56 -1.73 3.00
C HIS A 135 -36.91 -1.69 1.50
N PHE A 136 -36.36 -2.59 0.69
CA PHE A 136 -37.06 -3.34 -0.36
C PHE A 136 -36.00 -4.21 -1.05
N GLY A 137 -36.20 -5.53 -0.99
CA GLY A 137 -35.23 -6.50 -1.47
C GLY A 137 -34.84 -6.28 -2.92
N HIS A 138 -33.54 -6.25 -3.18
CA HIS A 138 -33.02 -6.27 -4.54
C HIS A 138 -32.29 -7.58 -4.81
N ASP A 139 -33.07 -8.47 -5.41
CA ASP A 139 -32.60 -9.43 -6.39
C ASP A 139 -31.94 -8.70 -7.58
N MET A 140 -31.11 -9.47 -8.29
CA MET A 140 -30.49 -9.23 -9.59
C MET A 140 -29.13 -8.53 -9.65
N CYS A 141 -28.14 -9.37 -9.97
CA CYS A 141 -27.18 -9.11 -11.03
C CYS A 141 -27.85 -8.44 -12.24
N SER A 142 -27.81 -7.11 -12.30
CA SER A 142 -27.98 -6.36 -13.54
C SER A 142 -26.75 -5.51 -13.78
N LYS A 143 -26.01 -5.87 -14.83
CA LYS A 143 -24.93 -5.08 -15.39
C LYS A 143 -25.55 -3.83 -16.03
N THR A 144 -25.58 -2.75 -15.27
CA THR A 144 -25.64 -1.40 -15.83
C THR A 144 -24.64 -0.60 -15.02
N GLU A 145 -23.57 -0.17 -15.71
CA GLU A 145 -22.64 0.84 -15.23
C GLU A 145 -23.42 2.15 -15.14
N HIS A 146 -24.23 2.28 -14.09
CA HIS A 146 -24.68 3.56 -13.62
C HIS A 146 -23.75 3.90 -12.46
N GLU A 147 -22.93 4.91 -12.71
CA GLU A 147 -22.39 5.79 -11.69
C GLU A 147 -23.60 6.39 -10.97
N ASP A 148 -24.25 5.60 -10.09
CA ASP A 148 -25.27 6.10 -9.17
C ASP A 148 -24.50 6.93 -8.14
N GLU A 149 -24.20 8.15 -8.57
CA GLU A 149 -23.61 9.20 -7.77
C GLU A 149 -24.52 9.49 -6.60
N ALA A 150 -24.16 8.95 -5.43
CA ALA A 150 -24.61 9.48 -4.14
C ALA A 150 -23.97 10.86 -3.86
N HIS A 151 -23.84 11.71 -4.89
CA HIS A 151 -23.41 13.09 -4.76
C HIS A 151 -24.66 13.92 -4.46
N VAL A 152 -24.65 14.64 -3.34
CA VAL A 152 -25.64 15.69 -3.09
C VAL A 152 -25.52 16.69 -4.23
N ASP A 153 -26.58 16.83 -5.05
CA ASP A 153 -26.64 17.72 -6.20
C ASP A 153 -26.16 19.13 -5.80
N GLY A 154 -25.01 19.55 -6.33
CA GLY A 154 -24.40 20.86 -6.08
C GLY A 154 -23.33 20.96 -4.98
N ALA A 155 -22.97 19.88 -4.27
CA ALA A 155 -21.79 19.91 -3.41
C ALA A 155 -20.51 19.78 -4.27
N PRO A 156 -19.44 20.56 -4.04
CA PRO A 156 -18.16 20.33 -4.71
C PRO A 156 -17.53 19.03 -4.22
N TYR A 157 -16.67 18.38 -5.02
CA TYR A 157 -15.83 17.29 -4.55
C TYR A 157 -14.81 17.79 -3.51
N LEU A 158 -14.36 16.89 -2.61
CA LEU A 158 -13.34 17.24 -1.64
C LEU A 158 -12.00 17.46 -2.35
N GLU A 159 -11.46 18.67 -2.23
CA GLU A 159 -10.15 19.01 -2.78
C GLU A 159 -9.04 18.34 -1.97
N LEU A 160 -8.21 17.54 -2.66
CA LEU A 160 -7.11 16.78 -2.03
C LEU A 160 -5.73 17.30 -2.40
N ASP A 161 -5.58 18.23 -3.36
CA ASP A 161 -4.30 18.91 -3.63
C ASP A 161 -4.03 20.02 -2.62
N THR A 162 -4.08 19.65 -1.35
CA THR A 162 -3.84 20.53 -0.21
C THR A 162 -2.50 20.20 0.45
N PRO A 163 -1.85 21.16 1.12
CA PRO A 163 -0.62 20.87 1.87
C PRO A 163 -0.86 19.83 2.97
N GLU A 164 -2.07 19.74 3.52
CA GLU A 164 -2.43 18.79 4.57
C GLU A 164 -2.47 17.33 4.05
N TYR A 165 -2.95 17.11 2.83
CA TYR A 165 -3.07 15.77 2.24
C TYR A 165 -1.95 15.46 1.25
N ALA A 166 -1.97 16.10 0.08
CA ALA A 166 -0.97 15.89 -0.96
C ALA A 166 0.42 16.33 -0.49
N GLY A 167 0.51 17.39 0.31
CA GLY A 167 1.76 17.83 0.93
C GLY A 167 2.35 16.79 1.88
N ARG A 168 1.55 16.22 2.80
CA ARG A 168 1.98 15.14 3.70
C ARG A 168 2.50 13.93 2.94
N ILE A 169 1.74 13.43 1.96
CA ILE A 169 2.15 12.33 1.07
C ILE A 169 3.50 12.63 0.43
N ARG A 170 3.68 13.90 0.01
CA ARG A 170 4.88 14.35 -0.65
C ARG A 170 6.10 14.40 0.28
N ASP A 171 5.93 14.96 1.46
CA ASP A 171 7.03 15.26 2.38
C ASP A 171 7.57 13.97 3.02
N GLU A 172 6.66 13.03 3.29
CA GLU A 172 6.96 11.70 3.83
C GLU A 172 7.45 10.69 2.77
N PHE A 173 7.44 11.05 1.48
CA PHE A 173 7.83 10.17 0.37
C PHE A 173 6.99 8.86 0.33
N VAL A 174 5.69 8.96 0.60
CA VAL A 174 4.82 7.79 0.76
C VAL A 174 4.75 6.97 -0.53
N ILE A 175 4.44 7.63 -1.65
CA ILE A 175 4.31 6.97 -2.96
C ILE A 175 5.67 6.43 -3.42
N GLU A 176 6.73 7.22 -3.28
CA GLU A 176 8.09 6.83 -3.62
C GLU A 176 8.53 5.58 -2.83
N LYS A 177 8.24 5.52 -1.53
CA LYS A 177 8.57 4.37 -0.67
C LYS A 177 7.79 3.13 -1.07
N LEU A 178 6.48 3.25 -1.31
CA LEU A 178 5.62 2.13 -1.68
C LEU A 178 6.00 1.52 -3.04
N ILE A 179 6.29 2.36 -4.04
CA ILE A 179 6.77 1.89 -5.35
C ILE A 179 8.12 1.19 -5.22
N ALA A 180 9.05 1.75 -4.44
CA ALA A 180 10.36 1.15 -4.21
C ALA A 180 10.26 -0.22 -3.49
N GLN A 181 9.45 -0.29 -2.43
CA GLN A 181 9.18 -1.55 -1.73
C GLN A 181 8.54 -2.59 -2.66
N GLY A 182 7.56 -2.19 -3.46
CA GLY A 182 6.91 -3.06 -4.45
C GLY A 182 7.91 -3.61 -5.47
N GLY A 183 8.76 -2.75 -6.04
CA GLY A 183 9.79 -3.15 -7.00
C GLY A 183 10.84 -4.10 -6.41
N ILE A 184 11.34 -3.80 -5.21
CA ILE A 184 12.34 -4.65 -4.53
C ILE A 184 11.76 -6.02 -4.15
N ARG A 185 10.54 -6.05 -3.59
CA ARG A 185 9.86 -7.31 -3.24
C ARG A 185 9.56 -8.14 -4.48
N LEU A 186 9.07 -7.51 -5.55
CA LEU A 186 8.84 -8.21 -6.81
C LEU A 186 10.13 -8.81 -7.37
N ALA A 187 11.23 -8.05 -7.40
CA ALA A 187 12.52 -8.57 -7.83
C ALA A 187 12.99 -9.73 -6.95
N GLY A 188 12.80 -9.65 -5.62
CA GLY A 188 13.07 -10.75 -4.70
C GLY A 188 12.26 -12.01 -5.01
N VAL A 189 10.97 -11.87 -5.26
CA VAL A 189 10.07 -12.99 -5.64
C VAL A 189 10.50 -13.60 -6.97
N LEU A 190 10.80 -12.78 -7.99
CA LEU A 190 11.25 -13.27 -9.29
C LEU A 190 12.58 -14.02 -9.18
N ASN A 191 13.54 -13.47 -8.43
CA ASN A 191 14.80 -14.14 -8.18
C ASN A 191 14.59 -15.49 -7.48
N PHE A 192 13.66 -15.58 -6.53
CA PHE A 192 13.34 -16.86 -5.89
C PHE A 192 12.74 -17.86 -6.87
N LEU A 193 11.74 -17.45 -7.66
CA LEU A 193 11.02 -18.35 -8.57
C LEU A 193 11.93 -18.87 -9.70
N PHE A 194 12.92 -18.10 -10.12
CA PHE A 194 13.74 -18.39 -11.30
C PHE A 194 15.23 -18.60 -11.00
N ALA A 195 15.66 -18.64 -9.74
CA ALA A 195 17.08 -18.81 -9.38
C ALA A 195 17.70 -20.10 -9.93
N ASP A 196 16.91 -21.17 -10.06
CA ASP A 196 17.37 -22.48 -10.50
C ASP A 196 17.25 -22.71 -12.03
N GLU A 197 16.73 -21.73 -12.79
CA GLU A 197 16.56 -21.83 -14.25
C GLU A 197 17.70 -21.15 -15.04
N GLY A 198 18.79 -20.75 -14.38
CA GLY A 198 19.93 -20.02 -14.94
C GLY A 198 21.24 -20.81 -15.04
#